data_AF-D5SQ29-F1
#
_entry.id   AF-D5SQ29-F1
#
_cell.length_a   1.000
_cell.length_b   1.000
_cell.length_c   1.000
_cell.angle_alpha   90.00
_cell.angle_beta   90.00
_cell.angle_gamma   90.00
#
_symmetry.space_group_name_H-M   'P 1'
#
loop_
_entity.id
_entity.type
_entity.pdbx_description
1 polymer ?
#
loop_
_entity_poly.entity_id
_entity_poly.type
_entity_poly.pdbx_seq_one_letter_code
_entity_poly.pdbx_strand_id
1 'polypeptide(L)'
;MSSNPAQREPLWVLNAYALGTTRHETSNEEAATTIPLPKSRIAASLKLWIHGGFLTFLFLSLVSHLGCQQSASATPDPLRCEISGEVLMDGQPLDGASIAFVSVDTQAPQTATANIIGGRFSLPHTNGPFPGRNQIMILPNQVDEAEAIERSKAAQGKPFSLDQVKIPAAFRRNSKLFFNVSLTGSNRLKLELGSKGEPAKITIAN
;
A
#
# COMPACT_ATOMS: atom_id res chain seq x y z
N MET A 1 -39.81 4.85 -44.91
CA MET A 1 -39.65 4.17 -43.59
C MET A 1 -38.15 4.05 -43.34
N SER A 2 -37.53 4.86 -42.45
CA SER A 2 -37.54 4.76 -40.98
C SER A 2 -36.84 3.46 -40.52
N SER A 3 -35.76 3.40 -39.73
CA SER A 3 -35.09 4.35 -38.82
C SER A 3 -33.66 3.88 -38.48
N ASN A 4 -32.83 4.82 -38.02
CA ASN A 4 -31.42 4.73 -37.59
C ASN A 4 -31.28 4.17 -36.15
N PRO A 5 -30.30 3.31 -35.84
CA PRO A 5 -29.88 3.07 -34.45
C PRO A 5 -28.41 3.46 -34.22
N ALA A 6 -28.15 4.76 -34.10
CA ALA A 6 -27.02 5.29 -33.36
C ALA A 6 -27.52 5.80 -32.00
N GLN A 7 -26.66 5.69 -30.97
CA GLN A 7 -26.80 6.20 -29.61
C GLN A 7 -27.55 5.32 -28.60
N ARG A 8 -26.76 4.60 -27.80
CA ARG A 8 -27.11 4.20 -26.44
C ARG A 8 -26.01 4.71 -25.51
N GLU A 9 -26.23 5.88 -24.94
CA GLU A 9 -25.48 6.43 -23.81
C GLU A 9 -26.01 5.78 -22.51
N PRO A 10 -25.14 5.30 -21.60
CA PRO A 10 -25.58 4.82 -20.29
C PRO A 10 -25.77 5.96 -19.28
N LEU A 11 -26.97 5.97 -18.68
CA LEU A 11 -27.40 6.77 -17.53
C LEU A 11 -26.65 6.38 -16.25
N TRP A 12 -25.69 7.18 -15.80
CA TRP A 12 -25.24 7.21 -14.38
C TRP A 12 -24.37 8.43 -14.02
N VAL A 13 -24.65 9.63 -14.55
CA VAL A 13 -24.02 10.86 -14.01
C VAL A 13 -24.91 11.45 -12.92
N LEU A 14 -24.63 11.13 -11.66
CA LEU A 14 -25.17 11.84 -10.50
C LEU A 14 -24.03 12.29 -9.57
N ASN A 15 -24.05 13.60 -9.31
CA ASN A 15 -23.67 14.32 -8.09
C ASN A 15 -22.24 14.20 -7.51
N ALA A 16 -21.45 15.23 -7.81
CA ALA A 16 -20.60 15.97 -6.86
C ALA A 16 -20.66 17.44 -7.34
N TYR A 17 -20.86 18.47 -6.53
CA TYR A 17 -19.91 19.02 -5.57
C TYR A 17 -20.67 19.91 -4.56
N ALA A 18 -20.46 19.68 -3.27
CA ALA A 18 -20.80 20.63 -2.21
C ALA A 18 -19.59 21.55 -1.95
N LEU A 19 -19.76 22.83 -2.26
CA LEU A 19 -19.02 23.96 -1.68
C LEU A 19 -19.53 24.11 -0.22
N GLY A 20 -18.76 24.36 0.83
CA GLY A 20 -17.59 25.18 0.99
C GLY A 20 -17.86 26.17 2.15
N THR A 21 -16.82 26.44 2.93
CA THR A 21 -16.62 27.59 3.84
C THR A 21 -16.90 27.45 5.35
N THR A 22 -15.91 27.99 6.05
CA THR A 22 -15.57 28.04 7.47
C THR A 22 -16.32 29.12 8.23
N ARG A 23 -16.52 28.96 9.55
CA ARG A 23 -16.65 30.11 10.45
C ARG A 23 -16.06 29.83 11.84
N HIS A 24 -14.95 30.52 12.11
CA HIS A 24 -14.43 30.83 13.43
C HIS A 24 -15.31 31.92 14.06
N GLU A 25 -15.66 31.78 15.33
CA GLU A 25 -16.26 32.87 16.11
C GLU A 25 -15.61 32.89 17.49
N THR A 26 -14.83 33.94 17.73
CA THR A 26 -14.23 34.34 19.00
C THR A 26 -15.12 35.41 19.63
N SER A 27 -15.39 35.31 20.93
CA SER A 27 -15.59 36.51 21.76
C SER A 27 -15.35 36.19 23.24
N ASN A 28 -14.37 36.90 23.80
CA ASN A 28 -14.28 37.20 25.22
C ASN A 28 -15.48 38.06 25.62
N GLU A 29 -16.02 37.88 26.83
CA GLU A 29 -16.53 39.02 27.58
C GLU A 29 -16.34 38.82 29.08
N GLU A 30 -15.92 39.94 29.67
CA GLU A 30 -15.40 40.20 30.98
C GLU A 30 -16.55 40.65 31.89
N ALA A 31 -16.66 40.11 33.11
CA ALA A 31 -17.44 40.75 34.16
C ALA A 31 -17.02 40.25 35.56
N ALA A 32 -16.14 41.02 36.19
CA ALA A 32 -15.94 41.02 37.64
C ALA A 32 -17.16 41.66 38.33
N THR A 33 -17.60 41.16 39.50
CA THR A 33 -18.33 41.94 40.55
C THR A 33 -18.48 41.15 41.89
N THR A 34 -17.78 41.66 42.93
CA THR A 34 -18.06 41.74 44.40
C THR A 34 -18.49 40.55 45.32
N ILE A 35 -17.57 40.13 46.21
CA ILE A 35 -17.53 40.17 47.72
C ILE A 35 -18.89 40.37 48.46
N PRO A 36 -19.27 39.62 49.53
CA PRO A 36 -18.57 39.61 50.85
C PRO A 36 -18.49 38.30 51.67
N LEU A 37 -17.42 38.25 52.48
CA LEU A 37 -17.13 37.28 53.54
C LEU A 37 -17.74 37.69 54.90
N PRO A 38 -18.29 36.75 55.70
CA PRO A 38 -18.54 36.98 57.12
C PRO A 38 -17.34 36.61 58.02
N LYS A 39 -17.16 37.46 59.03
CA LYS A 39 -16.13 37.47 60.07
C LYS A 39 -16.39 36.40 61.14
N SER A 40 -15.34 35.72 61.62
CA SER A 40 -15.07 35.51 63.07
C SER A 40 -13.76 34.74 63.24
N ARG A 41 -12.75 35.37 63.87
CA ARG A 41 -12.21 35.04 65.21
C ARG A 41 -11.69 33.59 65.25
N ILE A 42 -10.39 33.35 65.47
CA ILE A 42 -9.75 33.40 66.80
C ILE A 42 -8.23 33.42 66.61
N ALA A 43 -7.58 34.25 67.42
CA ALA A 43 -6.14 34.33 67.57
C ALA A 43 -5.56 33.10 68.26
N ALA A 44 -4.41 32.62 67.79
CA ALA A 44 -3.38 32.01 68.65
C ALA A 44 -2.06 31.95 67.90
N SER A 45 -1.15 32.83 68.30
CA SER A 45 0.27 32.78 67.96
C SER A 45 0.87 31.44 68.37
N LEU A 46 1.50 30.72 67.44
CA LEU A 46 2.39 29.63 67.81
C LEU A 46 3.65 29.64 66.94
N LYS A 47 4.77 29.63 67.67
CA LYS A 47 6.15 29.86 67.25
C LYS A 47 6.67 28.78 66.29
N LEU A 48 7.33 29.27 65.24
CA LEU A 48 8.70 28.92 64.82
C LEU A 48 9.15 27.46 65.01
N TRP A 49 9.27 26.71 63.91
CA TRP A 49 10.38 25.75 63.77
C TRP A 49 10.78 25.59 62.30
N ILE A 50 11.95 26.15 61.99
CA ILE A 50 12.65 26.04 60.71
C ILE A 50 13.36 24.69 60.73
N HIS A 51 12.85 23.64 60.09
CA HIS A 51 13.63 22.47 59.65
C HIS A 51 12.89 21.78 58.50
N GLY A 52 13.39 21.92 57.27
CA GLY A 52 12.80 21.19 56.14
C GLY A 52 13.06 21.73 54.74
N GLY A 53 13.96 22.71 54.56
CA GLY A 53 14.32 23.25 53.23
C GLY A 53 15.19 22.33 52.36
N PHE A 54 15.14 21.01 52.56
CA PHE A 54 15.94 20.04 51.79
C PHE A 54 15.10 18.92 51.14
N LEU A 55 13.78 18.92 51.33
CA LEU A 55 12.89 17.89 50.79
C LEU A 55 11.77 18.46 49.92
N THR A 56 12.01 19.60 49.28
CA THR A 56 11.07 20.26 48.36
C THR A 56 11.78 20.71 47.08
N PHE A 57 12.68 19.86 46.57
CA PHE A 57 13.26 20.01 45.22
C PHE A 57 13.13 18.75 44.35
N LEU A 58 12.48 17.69 44.87
CA LEU A 58 12.28 16.41 44.17
C LEU A 58 10.81 16.13 43.83
N PHE A 59 9.92 17.13 43.90
CA PHE A 59 8.50 16.96 43.59
C PHE A 59 8.01 17.82 42.42
N LEU A 60 8.89 18.66 41.85
CA LEU A 60 8.55 19.61 40.78
C LEU A 60 9.27 19.29 39.46
N SER A 61 9.36 18.01 39.11
CA SER A 61 9.85 17.56 37.79
C SER A 61 9.01 16.41 37.22
N LEU A 62 7.72 16.31 37.62
CA LEU A 62 6.84 15.21 37.20
C LEU A 62 5.71 15.63 36.24
N VAL A 63 5.57 16.92 35.88
CA VAL A 63 4.41 17.40 35.09
C VAL A 63 4.83 18.08 33.79
N SER A 64 5.71 17.44 33.02
CA SER A 64 6.13 17.93 31.69
C SER A 64 6.14 16.86 30.60
N HIS A 65 5.49 15.72 30.82
CA HIS A 65 5.40 14.63 29.84
C HIS A 65 3.98 14.40 29.31
N LEU A 66 3.13 15.44 29.27
CA LEU A 66 1.94 15.42 28.40
C LEU A 66 2.40 15.68 26.97
N GLY A 67 3.08 14.68 26.42
CA GLY A 67 3.42 14.61 25.01
C GLY A 67 2.14 14.66 24.19
N CYS A 68 2.23 15.39 23.07
CA CYS A 68 1.25 15.39 22.01
C CYS A 68 0.89 13.95 21.64
N GLN A 69 -0.29 13.49 22.03
CA GLN A 69 -0.91 12.35 21.37
C GLN A 69 -1.38 12.82 20.00
N GLN A 70 -0.47 12.76 19.02
CA GLN A 70 -0.88 12.69 17.63
C GLN A 70 -1.66 11.40 17.46
N SER A 71 -2.98 11.53 17.39
CA SER A 71 -3.87 10.50 16.88
C SER A 71 -3.50 10.25 15.42
N ALA A 72 -2.48 9.43 15.19
CA ALA A 72 -2.34 8.70 13.96
C ALA A 72 -3.59 7.82 13.89
N SER A 73 -4.53 8.21 13.03
CA SER A 73 -5.59 7.33 12.56
C SER A 73 -4.91 6.13 11.91
N ALA A 74 -4.57 5.13 12.73
CA ALA A 74 -4.00 3.87 12.35
C ALA A 74 -5.11 3.04 11.69
N THR A 75 -5.49 3.45 10.47
CA THR A 75 -6.08 2.51 9.53
C THR A 75 -4.98 1.48 9.29
N PRO A 76 -5.17 0.19 9.64
CA PRO A 76 -4.16 -0.82 9.38
C PRO A 76 -3.83 -0.78 7.89
N ASP A 77 -2.54 -0.61 7.57
CA ASP A 77 -2.09 -0.70 6.19
C ASP A 77 -2.57 -2.05 5.64
N PRO A 78 -3.24 -2.09 4.48
CA PRO A 78 -3.83 -3.33 4.01
C PRO A 78 -2.74 -4.38 3.82
N LEU A 79 -2.98 -5.56 4.41
CA LEU A 79 -1.98 -6.64 4.44
C LEU A 79 -1.65 -7.09 3.03
N ARG A 80 -0.39 -6.99 2.65
CA ARG A 80 0.17 -7.55 1.41
C ARG A 80 0.71 -8.94 1.65
N CYS A 81 0.64 -9.81 0.65
CA CYS A 81 1.06 -11.20 0.76
C CYS A 81 2.37 -11.45 0.02
N GLU A 82 3.28 -12.21 0.60
CA GLU A 82 4.39 -12.78 -0.17
C GLU A 82 3.87 -13.73 -1.26
N ILE A 83 4.51 -13.68 -2.43
CA ILE A 83 4.20 -14.54 -3.56
C ILE A 83 5.48 -14.84 -4.32
N SER A 84 5.65 -16.08 -4.76
CA SER A 84 6.82 -16.48 -5.55
C SER A 84 6.44 -17.55 -6.55
N GLY A 85 7.30 -17.79 -7.53
CA GLY A 85 7.00 -18.82 -8.49
C GLY A 85 7.95 -18.90 -9.67
N GLU A 86 7.55 -19.76 -10.59
CA GLU A 86 8.23 -20.02 -11.85
C GLU A 86 7.31 -19.68 -13.02
N VAL A 87 7.90 -19.16 -14.10
CA VAL A 87 7.23 -18.85 -15.35
C VAL A 87 7.99 -19.52 -16.48
N LEU A 88 7.27 -20.33 -17.25
CA LEU A 88 7.77 -21.06 -18.40
C LEU A 88 7.03 -20.58 -19.66
N MET A 89 7.74 -20.48 -20.77
CA MET A 89 7.19 -20.28 -22.12
C MET A 89 7.54 -21.50 -22.95
N ASP A 90 6.53 -22.22 -23.44
CA ASP A 90 6.69 -23.48 -24.19
C ASP A 90 7.64 -24.48 -23.49
N GLY A 91 7.59 -24.53 -22.16
CA GLY A 91 8.43 -25.40 -21.33
C GLY A 91 9.83 -24.87 -21.00
N GLN A 92 10.23 -23.71 -21.52
CA GLN A 92 11.52 -23.08 -21.21
C GLN A 92 11.37 -21.95 -20.18
N PRO A 93 12.34 -21.74 -19.27
CA PRO A 93 12.36 -20.59 -18.37
C PRO A 93 12.17 -19.27 -19.10
N LEU A 94 11.17 -18.48 -18.70
CA LEU A 94 10.94 -17.16 -19.25
C LEU A 94 11.87 -16.15 -18.57
N ASP A 95 12.72 -15.46 -19.32
CA ASP A 95 13.52 -14.32 -18.84
C ASP A 95 13.10 -13.06 -19.61
N GLY A 96 13.64 -11.88 -19.27
CA GLY A 96 13.43 -10.63 -20.01
C GLY A 96 12.00 -10.09 -19.92
N ALA A 97 11.24 -10.50 -18.91
CA ALA A 97 9.86 -10.11 -18.69
C ALA A 97 9.60 -9.80 -17.21
N SER A 98 8.48 -9.14 -16.94
CA SER A 98 7.93 -8.90 -15.63
C SER A 98 6.58 -9.57 -15.49
N ILE A 99 6.29 -10.04 -14.29
CA ILE A 99 4.95 -10.46 -13.88
C ILE A 99 4.32 -9.36 -13.05
N ALA A 100 3.06 -9.04 -13.34
CA ALA A 100 2.26 -8.09 -12.59
C ALA A 100 0.98 -8.77 -12.06
N PHE A 101 0.66 -8.51 -10.81
CA PHE A 101 -0.56 -8.92 -10.13
C PHE A 101 -1.41 -7.69 -9.88
N VAL A 102 -2.57 -7.61 -10.54
CA VAL A 102 -3.50 -6.48 -10.43
C VAL A 102 -4.73 -6.91 -9.62
N SER A 103 -5.00 -6.26 -8.49
CA SER A 103 -6.19 -6.55 -7.70
C SER A 103 -7.46 -6.16 -8.46
N VAL A 104 -8.42 -7.08 -8.55
CA VAL A 104 -9.67 -6.84 -9.30
C VAL A 104 -10.89 -6.60 -8.40
N ASP A 105 -10.83 -7.00 -7.14
CA ASP A 105 -11.96 -6.89 -6.20
C ASP A 105 -11.89 -5.63 -5.31
N THR A 106 -11.02 -4.69 -5.66
CA THR A 106 -10.77 -3.45 -4.88
C THR A 106 -11.28 -2.23 -5.64
N GLN A 107 -11.86 -1.24 -4.94
CA GLN A 107 -12.31 0.01 -5.56
C GLN A 107 -11.19 0.79 -6.26
N ALA A 108 -9.96 0.66 -5.78
CA ALA A 108 -8.76 1.19 -6.41
C ALA A 108 -7.80 0.03 -6.72
N PRO A 109 -7.74 -0.47 -7.98
CA PRO A 109 -6.82 -1.53 -8.38
C PRO A 109 -5.38 -1.19 -8.02
N GLN A 110 -4.72 -2.13 -7.35
CA GLN A 110 -3.32 -2.02 -6.96
C GLN A 110 -2.52 -3.05 -7.75
N THR A 111 -1.30 -2.68 -8.12
CA THR A 111 -0.42 -3.55 -8.91
C THR A 111 0.83 -3.87 -8.11
N ALA A 112 1.18 -5.15 -8.04
CA ALA A 112 2.47 -5.62 -7.57
C ALA A 112 3.23 -6.25 -8.75
N THR A 113 4.48 -5.83 -8.97
CA THR A 113 5.26 -6.23 -10.16
C THR A 113 6.63 -6.75 -9.75
N ALA A 114 7.05 -7.87 -10.34
CA ALA A 114 8.39 -8.42 -10.19
C ALA A 114 9.01 -8.76 -11.55
N ASN A 115 10.31 -8.57 -11.66
CA ASN A 115 11.10 -9.09 -12.75
C ASN A 115 11.14 -10.63 -12.68
N ILE A 116 11.07 -11.27 -13.84
CA ILE A 116 11.29 -12.70 -14.01
C ILE A 116 12.74 -12.89 -14.44
N ILE A 117 13.53 -13.55 -13.61
CA ILE A 117 14.96 -13.79 -13.82
C ILE A 117 15.19 -15.30 -13.81
N GLY A 118 15.74 -15.86 -14.89
CA GLY A 118 15.92 -17.30 -15.02
C GLY A 118 14.61 -18.10 -14.86
N GLY A 119 13.48 -17.56 -15.33
CA GLY A 119 12.16 -18.18 -15.16
C GLY A 119 11.56 -18.06 -13.78
N ARG A 120 12.12 -17.28 -12.86
CA ARG A 120 11.65 -17.17 -11.47
C ARG A 120 11.32 -15.75 -11.07
N PHE A 121 10.34 -15.59 -10.19
CA PHE A 121 9.99 -14.32 -9.55
C PHE A 121 9.74 -14.50 -8.06
N SER A 122 9.90 -13.42 -7.30
CA SER A 122 9.58 -13.37 -5.88
C SER A 122 9.21 -11.95 -5.50
N LEU A 123 8.12 -11.81 -4.76
CA LEU A 123 7.65 -10.56 -4.16
C LEU A 123 7.50 -10.79 -2.66
N PRO A 124 8.27 -10.08 -1.81
CA PRO A 124 8.10 -10.15 -0.36
C PRO A 124 6.82 -9.44 0.07
N HIS A 125 6.40 -9.65 1.32
CA HIS A 125 5.23 -9.00 1.92
C HIS A 125 5.19 -7.49 1.72
N THR A 126 6.33 -6.80 1.71
CA THR A 126 6.36 -5.32 1.54
C THR A 126 5.89 -4.85 0.15
N ASN A 127 6.12 -5.66 -0.89
CA ASN A 127 5.82 -5.31 -2.28
C ASN A 127 4.87 -6.29 -2.98
N GLY A 128 4.32 -7.24 -2.21
CA GLY A 128 3.44 -8.27 -2.72
C GLY A 128 2.04 -7.78 -3.09
N PRO A 129 1.25 -8.62 -3.79
CA PRO A 129 -0.13 -8.33 -4.10
C PRO A 129 -1.00 -8.32 -2.83
N PHE A 130 -2.14 -7.66 -2.95
CA PHE A 130 -3.20 -7.77 -1.95
C PHE A 130 -3.86 -9.16 -2.02
N PRO A 131 -4.33 -9.68 -0.89
CA PRO A 131 -5.09 -10.92 -0.85
C PRO A 131 -6.37 -10.83 -1.67
N GLY A 132 -6.85 -11.98 -2.13
CA GLY A 132 -8.03 -12.11 -2.98
C GLY A 132 -7.68 -12.27 -4.46
N ARG A 133 -8.65 -11.99 -5.33
CA ARG A 133 -8.50 -12.23 -6.75
C ARG A 133 -7.61 -11.18 -7.39
N ASN A 134 -6.58 -11.65 -8.07
CA ASN A 134 -5.65 -10.83 -8.82
C ASN A 134 -5.60 -11.31 -10.29
N GLN A 135 -5.61 -10.36 -11.23
CA GLN A 135 -5.31 -10.62 -12.63
C GLN A 135 -3.78 -10.71 -12.79
N ILE A 136 -3.32 -11.75 -13.48
CA ILE A 136 -1.90 -11.94 -13.79
C ILE A 136 -1.61 -11.41 -15.19
N MET A 137 -0.63 -10.53 -15.29
CA MET A 137 -0.13 -9.98 -16.56
C MET A 137 1.36 -10.27 -16.70
N ILE A 138 1.79 -10.59 -17.91
CA ILE A 138 3.19 -10.75 -18.29
C ILE A 138 3.55 -9.64 -19.26
N LEU A 139 4.55 -8.84 -18.89
CA LEU A 139 4.96 -7.64 -19.61
C LEU A 139 6.43 -7.80 -20.05
N PRO A 140 6.80 -7.47 -21.29
CA PRO A 140 8.20 -7.47 -21.69
C PRO A 140 8.95 -6.38 -20.90
N ASN A 141 10.15 -6.70 -20.42
CA ASN A 141 11.00 -5.69 -19.79
C ASN A 141 11.58 -4.79 -20.88
N GLN A 142 11.54 -3.48 -20.65
CA GLN A 142 12.37 -2.57 -21.42
C GLN A 142 13.74 -2.60 -20.77
N VAL A 143 14.62 -3.46 -21.28
CA VAL A 143 16.00 -3.54 -20.82
C VAL A 143 16.78 -2.47 -21.58
N ASP A 144 17.42 -1.56 -20.83
CA ASP A 144 18.39 -0.62 -21.40
C ASP A 144 19.59 -1.40 -21.94
N GLU A 145 20.10 -0.99 -23.09
CA GLU A 145 21.24 -1.59 -23.78
C GLU A 145 22.48 -1.65 -22.86
N ALA A 146 22.67 -0.65 -21.99
CA ALA A 146 23.75 -0.64 -21.00
C ALA A 146 23.61 -1.78 -19.96
N GLU A 147 22.40 -2.03 -19.45
CA GLU A 147 22.15 -3.13 -18.51
C GLU A 147 22.26 -4.51 -19.17
N ALA A 148 21.85 -4.62 -20.43
CA ALA A 148 22.01 -5.85 -21.21
C ALA A 148 23.49 -6.21 -21.39
N ILE A 149 24.34 -5.22 -21.65
CA ILE A 149 25.79 -5.40 -21.77
C ILE A 149 26.38 -5.89 -20.45
N GLU A 150 26.04 -5.28 -19.31
CA GLU A 150 26.57 -5.71 -18.01
C GLU A 150 26.09 -7.12 -17.62
N ARG A 151 24.83 -7.48 -17.89
CA ARG A 151 24.33 -8.84 -17.67
C ARG A 151 25.01 -9.87 -18.58
N SER A 152 25.30 -9.52 -19.83
CA SER A 152 26.02 -10.42 -20.75
C SER A 152 27.45 -10.70 -20.27
N LYS A 153 28.12 -9.71 -19.67
CA LYS A 153 29.44 -9.87 -19.05
C LYS A 153 29.37 -10.80 -17.82
N ALA A 154 28.37 -10.61 -16.97
CA ALA A 154 28.14 -11.47 -15.80
C ALA A 154 27.76 -12.92 -16.18
N ALA A 155 27.07 -13.12 -17.31
CA ALA A 155 26.67 -14.42 -17.84
C ALA A 155 27.76 -15.14 -18.67
N GLN A 156 29.04 -14.79 -18.48
CA GLN A 156 30.19 -15.37 -19.18
C GLN A 156 30.13 -15.26 -20.71
N GLY A 157 29.63 -14.13 -21.23
CA GLY A 157 29.64 -13.85 -22.66
C GLY A 157 28.55 -14.55 -23.47
N LYS A 158 27.54 -15.14 -22.82
CA LYS A 158 26.31 -15.52 -23.53
C LYS A 158 25.60 -14.24 -24.01
N PRO A 159 25.29 -14.11 -25.31
CA PRO A 159 24.57 -12.94 -25.82
C PRO A 159 23.25 -12.80 -25.06
N PHE A 160 23.04 -11.68 -24.37
CA PHE A 160 21.72 -11.30 -23.92
C PHE A 160 21.02 -10.67 -25.13
N SER A 161 20.09 -11.39 -25.76
CA SER A 161 19.31 -10.84 -26.87
C SER A 161 18.47 -9.67 -26.35
N LEU A 162 18.69 -8.49 -26.92
CA LEU A 162 17.80 -7.33 -26.80
C LEU A 162 16.47 -7.55 -27.53
N ASP A 163 16.29 -8.70 -28.18
CA ASP A 163 15.03 -9.13 -28.76
C ASP A 163 13.99 -9.15 -27.63
N GLN A 164 13.13 -8.15 -27.62
CA GLN A 164 12.02 -8.06 -26.68
C GLN A 164 11.29 -9.40 -26.67
N VAL A 165 11.26 -10.03 -25.50
CA VAL A 165 10.69 -11.36 -25.35
C VAL A 165 9.25 -11.35 -25.85
N LYS A 166 8.99 -12.18 -26.86
CA LYS A 166 7.72 -12.19 -27.58
C LYS A 166 6.64 -12.86 -26.73
N ILE A 167 6.04 -12.09 -25.84
CA ILE A 167 4.92 -12.53 -25.00
C ILE A 167 3.62 -12.44 -25.81
N PRO A 168 2.81 -13.51 -25.94
CA PRO A 168 1.51 -13.45 -26.60
C PRO A 168 0.57 -12.40 -26.00
N ALA A 169 -0.21 -11.72 -26.84
CA ALA A 169 -1.14 -10.66 -26.40
C ALA A 169 -2.15 -11.14 -25.36
N ALA A 170 -2.51 -12.43 -25.39
CA ALA A 170 -3.42 -13.09 -24.45
C ALA A 170 -2.93 -13.07 -22.99
N PHE A 171 -1.64 -12.84 -22.74
CA PHE A 171 -1.06 -12.78 -21.40
C PHE A 171 -0.63 -11.38 -20.96
N ARG A 172 -0.83 -10.36 -21.81
CA ARG A 172 -0.46 -8.96 -21.51
C ARG A 172 -1.59 -8.25 -20.75
N ARG A 173 -1.85 -6.98 -21.07
CA ARG A 173 -2.84 -6.11 -20.41
C ARG A 173 -4.27 -6.68 -20.37
N ASN A 174 -4.67 -7.43 -21.40
CA ASN A 174 -6.00 -8.04 -21.48
C ASN A 174 -5.99 -9.52 -21.05
N SER A 175 -5.07 -9.88 -20.16
CA SER A 175 -4.93 -11.25 -19.68
C SER A 175 -6.21 -11.73 -19.00
N LYS A 176 -6.58 -12.98 -19.29
CA LYS A 176 -7.69 -13.67 -18.61
C LYS A 176 -7.19 -14.62 -17.51
N LEU A 177 -5.92 -14.50 -17.14
CA LEU A 177 -5.32 -15.27 -16.05
C LEU A 177 -5.64 -14.61 -14.72
N PHE A 178 -6.18 -15.41 -13.81
CA PHE A 178 -6.51 -14.98 -12.46
C PHE A 178 -5.91 -15.96 -11.45
N PHE A 179 -5.47 -15.42 -10.33
CA PHE A 179 -5.04 -16.20 -9.18
C PHE A 179 -5.61 -15.60 -7.91
N ASN A 180 -6.02 -16.46 -6.98
CA ASN A 180 -6.50 -16.05 -5.67
C ASN A 180 -5.35 -16.09 -4.67
N VAL A 181 -4.86 -14.92 -4.29
CA VAL A 181 -3.78 -14.75 -3.31
C VAL A 181 -4.34 -14.96 -1.91
N SER A 182 -3.71 -15.85 -1.13
CA SER A 182 -4.13 -16.17 0.23
C SER A 182 -3.28 -15.44 1.27
N LEU A 183 -3.90 -15.01 2.38
CA LEU A 183 -3.19 -14.44 3.52
C LEU A 183 -2.32 -15.45 4.28
N THR A 184 -2.67 -16.74 4.22
CA THR A 184 -2.05 -17.81 5.02
C THR A 184 -1.48 -18.95 4.18
N GLY A 185 -1.71 -18.93 2.86
CA GLY A 185 -1.24 -19.94 1.94
C GLY A 185 0.19 -19.69 1.45
N SER A 186 0.82 -20.71 0.88
CA SER A 186 2.19 -20.64 0.37
C SER A 186 2.38 -19.69 -0.81
N ASN A 187 1.28 -19.31 -1.52
CA ASN A 187 1.30 -18.44 -2.70
C ASN A 187 2.47 -18.74 -3.66
N ARG A 188 2.75 -20.04 -3.88
CA ARG A 188 3.78 -20.50 -4.79
C ARG A 188 3.15 -20.93 -6.12
N LEU A 189 3.56 -20.29 -7.20
CA LEU A 189 2.97 -20.45 -8.53
C LEU A 189 3.94 -21.12 -9.50
N LYS A 190 3.40 -22.00 -10.35
CA LYS A 190 4.02 -22.40 -11.60
C LYS A 190 3.11 -21.99 -12.75
N LEU A 191 3.61 -21.12 -13.62
CA LEU A 191 2.92 -20.61 -14.79
C LEU A 191 3.54 -21.18 -16.06
N GLU A 192 2.76 -21.93 -16.82
CA GLU A 192 3.18 -22.47 -18.12
C GLU A 192 2.39 -21.75 -19.22
N LEU A 193 3.10 -20.94 -20.01
CA LEU A 193 2.54 -20.11 -21.09
C LEU A 193 2.82 -20.76 -22.45
N GLY A 194 1.84 -20.73 -23.36
CA GLY A 194 2.00 -21.19 -24.74
C GLY A 194 2.17 -20.05 -25.73
N SER A 195 3.17 -20.09 -26.61
CA SER A 195 3.47 -19.02 -27.57
C SER A 195 2.37 -18.79 -28.63
N LYS A 196 1.53 -19.79 -28.88
CA LYS A 196 0.43 -19.74 -29.85
C LYS A 196 -0.90 -19.22 -29.28
N GLY A 197 -0.89 -18.68 -28.07
CA GLY A 197 -2.12 -18.24 -27.38
C GLY A 197 -2.92 -19.40 -26.81
N GLU A 198 -2.27 -20.56 -26.61
CA GLU A 198 -2.83 -21.66 -25.83
C GLU A 198 -3.14 -21.17 -24.40
N PRO A 199 -4.17 -21.73 -23.73
CA PRO A 199 -4.48 -21.34 -22.37
C PRO A 199 -3.27 -21.60 -21.46
N ALA A 200 -2.88 -20.60 -20.67
CA ALA A 200 -1.83 -20.83 -19.70
C ALA A 200 -2.31 -21.80 -18.61
N LYS A 201 -1.41 -22.66 -18.17
CA LYS A 201 -1.66 -23.55 -17.04
C LYS A 201 -1.07 -22.92 -15.79
N ILE A 202 -1.92 -22.75 -14.77
CA ILE A 202 -1.53 -22.26 -13.45
C ILE A 202 -1.57 -23.45 -12.50
N THR A 203 -0.45 -23.76 -11.85
CA THR A 203 -0.36 -24.81 -10.84
C THR A 203 0.18 -24.21 -9.55
N ILE A 204 -0.34 -24.64 -8.41
CA ILE A 204 0.24 -24.30 -7.10
C ILE A 204 1.44 -25.22 -6.88
N ALA A 205 2.62 -24.65 -6.71
CA ALA A 205 3.80 -25.42 -6.33
C ALA A 205 3.75 -25.69 -4.82
N ASN A 206 3.90 -26.96 -4.44
CA ASN A 206 3.98 -27.38 -3.04
C ASN A 206 5.38 -27.12 -2.47
#